data_AF-A0A927CGX5-F1
#
_entry.id   AF-A0A927CGX5-F1
#
_cell.length_a   1.000
_cell.length_b   1.000
_cell.length_c   1.000
_cell.angle_alpha   90.00
_cell.angle_beta   90.00
_cell.angle_gamma   90.00
#
_symmetry.space_group_name_H-M   'P 1'
#
loop_
_entity.id
_entity.type
_entity.pdbx_description
1 polymer ?
#
loop_
_entity_poly.entity_id
_entity_poly.type
_entity_poly.pdbx_seq_one_letter_code
_entity_poly.pdbx_strand_id
1 'polypeptide(L)'
;MKTMKKTWLSLSVAGTVMIAGYALPPVPVLAAAAAVPVSAKTDGSVQADFITSTELGSKSEWLKANVKVPVLQGLQDKKYQEELNYIIQSHAEKDIANWEKEAEETAADMKKNGYEMRPYELIVDYELKSDGSGKPEGIVSLRVVTYAQTGGTGMPRVDTYTIRNEAEATRVTLDELFGDKYQETIDAFIKAEIAKDPDSYFPEEFKGISAEQAFYVENGEVVIVFPKYAIAPGAAGNPEFRLPIPGVETEKGSESEQAKESFTLYRNQVFADASGNTMIPLRLVAERIGFEITWIPDTMTAELKKGPNWTTVTIGKDAYFFARMAPMPLGAAPVLVESSAYVPLKFVTDILKADLKEENGSIVISWS
;
A
#
# COMPACT_ATOMS: atom_id res chain seq x y z
N MET A 1 -25.70 -32.68 49.75
CA MET A 1 -25.10 -32.62 48.41
C MET A 1 -24.67 -31.19 48.14
N LYS A 2 -23.38 -30.96 47.89
CA LYS A 2 -22.73 -29.65 47.74
C LYS A 2 -22.26 -29.51 46.29
N THR A 3 -22.25 -28.25 45.80
CA THR A 3 -21.40 -27.69 44.71
C THR A 3 -21.62 -28.21 43.28
N MET A 4 -21.48 -27.46 42.19
CA MET A 4 -21.02 -26.10 41.89
C MET A 4 -21.43 -25.78 40.44
N LYS A 5 -21.71 -24.51 40.12
CA LYS A 5 -21.81 -24.01 38.73
C LYS A 5 -20.40 -23.92 38.12
N LYS A 6 -20.23 -24.34 36.86
CA LYS A 6 -19.03 -24.08 36.04
C LYS A 6 -19.45 -23.51 34.69
N THR A 7 -18.98 -22.29 34.47
CA THR A 7 -18.98 -21.48 33.25
C THR A 7 -18.24 -22.21 32.12
N TRP A 8 -18.73 -22.13 30.88
CA TRP A 8 -18.04 -22.60 29.68
C TRP A 8 -17.55 -21.39 28.88
N LEU A 9 -16.24 -21.25 28.73
CA LEU A 9 -15.62 -20.50 27.63
C LEU A 9 -15.43 -21.49 26.47
N SER A 10 -16.02 -21.19 25.31
CA SER A 10 -15.75 -21.88 24.06
C SER A 10 -14.71 -21.09 23.26
N LEU A 11 -13.46 -21.56 23.25
CA LEU A 11 -12.54 -21.31 22.14
C LEU A 11 -12.90 -22.28 21.02
N SER A 12 -13.31 -21.77 19.86
CA SER A 12 -13.39 -22.54 18.63
C SER A 12 -12.26 -22.12 17.70
N VAL A 13 -11.28 -23.01 17.56
CA VAL A 13 -10.23 -23.02 16.53
C VAL A 13 -10.70 -23.95 15.41
N ALA A 14 -10.70 -23.46 14.16
CA ALA A 14 -10.60 -24.26 12.94
C ALA A 14 -10.16 -23.31 11.79
N GLY A 15 -9.19 -23.61 10.94
CA GLY A 15 -8.69 -24.91 10.54
C GLY A 15 -7.20 -24.96 10.14
N THR A 16 -6.68 -26.16 10.38
CA THR A 16 -5.38 -26.76 10.07
C THR A 16 -5.16 -27.03 8.58
N VAL A 17 -3.90 -26.88 8.13
CA VAL A 17 -3.29 -27.75 7.11
C VAL A 17 -2.06 -28.43 7.73
N MET A 18 -2.02 -29.75 7.69
CA MET A 18 -0.99 -30.61 8.27
C MET A 18 0.31 -30.58 7.45
N ILE A 19 1.46 -30.54 8.14
CA ILE A 19 2.76 -30.92 7.57
C ILE A 19 3.30 -32.12 8.36
N ALA A 20 3.58 -33.20 7.63
CA ALA A 20 4.17 -34.42 8.14
C ALA A 20 5.62 -34.20 8.59
N GLY A 21 5.96 -34.74 9.76
CA GLY A 21 7.24 -34.55 10.42
C GLY A 21 8.39 -35.35 9.81
N TYR A 22 9.56 -34.71 9.80
CA TYR A 22 10.84 -35.39 9.92
C TYR A 22 11.64 -34.71 11.04
N ALA A 23 12.00 -35.50 12.05
CA ALA A 23 12.77 -35.08 13.21
C ALA A 23 14.27 -35.04 12.86
N LEU A 24 14.94 -33.94 13.18
CA LEU A 24 16.40 -33.87 13.30
C LEU A 24 16.78 -33.63 14.77
N PRO A 25 17.92 -34.20 15.25
CA PRO A 25 18.29 -34.16 16.67
C PRO A 25 18.80 -32.77 17.11
N PRO A 26 18.74 -32.46 18.42
CA PRO A 26 19.12 -31.15 18.94
C PRO A 26 20.64 -30.97 19.02
N VAL A 27 21.15 -29.84 18.54
CA VAL A 27 22.51 -29.36 18.79
C VAL A 27 22.53 -28.61 20.13
N PRO A 28 23.52 -28.81 21.00
CA PRO A 28 23.55 -28.19 22.33
C PRO A 28 23.84 -26.69 22.24
N VAL A 29 23.01 -25.90 22.93
CA VAL A 29 23.26 -24.48 23.22
C VAL A 29 24.30 -24.41 24.35
N LEU A 30 25.51 -23.94 24.03
CA LEU A 30 26.44 -23.46 25.06
C LEU A 30 26.07 -22.01 25.40
N ALA A 31 25.74 -21.79 26.66
CA ALA A 31 25.52 -20.49 27.25
C ALA A 31 26.81 -19.67 27.35
N ALA A 32 26.68 -18.35 27.19
CA ALA A 32 27.12 -17.31 28.12
C ALA A 32 27.66 -16.06 27.38
N ALA A 33 26.94 -14.95 27.48
CA ALA A 33 27.53 -13.63 27.50
C ALA A 33 26.79 -12.78 28.53
N ALA A 34 27.57 -12.24 29.46
CA ALA A 34 27.13 -11.57 30.67
C ALA A 34 26.42 -10.24 30.39
N ALA A 35 25.40 -9.97 31.19
CA ALA A 35 24.75 -8.66 31.29
C ALA A 35 25.69 -7.64 31.96
N VAL A 36 25.77 -6.44 31.38
CA VAL A 36 26.22 -5.23 32.07
C VAL A 36 25.03 -4.27 32.15
N PRO A 37 24.64 -3.78 33.34
CA PRO A 37 23.57 -2.79 33.44
C PRO A 37 24.18 -1.40 33.25
N VAL A 38 23.68 -0.64 32.28
CA VAL A 38 23.85 0.82 32.28
C VAL A 38 22.47 1.43 32.44
N SER A 39 22.24 1.93 33.65
CA SER A 39 21.15 2.83 33.95
C SER A 39 21.57 4.23 33.50
N ALA A 40 20.91 4.77 32.48
CA ALA A 40 20.95 6.18 32.16
C ALA A 40 19.50 6.63 31.92
N LYS A 41 18.98 7.43 32.85
CA LYS A 41 17.77 8.21 32.63
C LYS A 41 18.12 9.37 31.71
N THR A 42 17.38 9.48 30.61
CA THR A 42 17.19 10.75 29.87
C THR A 42 15.71 10.89 29.59
N ASP A 43 15.10 11.88 30.23
CA ASP A 43 13.89 12.55 29.73
C ASP A 43 14.21 13.17 28.37
N GLY A 44 13.30 13.02 27.41
CA GLY A 44 13.40 13.59 26.08
C GLY A 44 12.97 12.60 25.00
N SER A 45 11.70 12.67 24.64
CA SER A 45 11.05 12.12 23.43
C SER A 45 11.97 11.51 22.36
N VAL A 46 11.99 10.18 22.29
CA VAL A 46 12.30 9.44 21.07
C VAL A 46 11.17 8.44 20.88
N GLN A 47 10.16 8.83 20.12
CA GLN A 47 9.18 7.87 19.60
C GLN A 47 9.97 7.00 18.62
N ALA A 48 10.37 5.82 19.08
CA ALA A 48 11.00 4.81 18.25
C ALA A 48 10.05 4.48 17.09
N ASP A 49 10.56 4.37 15.87
CA ASP A 49 9.78 3.99 14.69
C ASP A 49 8.96 2.73 15.03
N PHE A 50 7.63 2.91 15.15
CA PHE A 50 6.69 1.87 15.59
C PHE A 50 6.69 0.66 14.64
N ILE A 51 7.28 0.84 13.46
CA ILE A 51 7.37 -0.15 12.41
C ILE A 51 8.72 -0.07 11.72
N THR A 52 9.30 -1.22 11.45
CA THR A 52 10.48 -1.39 10.58
C THR A 52 10.14 -2.35 9.45
N SER A 53 11.10 -2.66 8.58
CA SER A 53 10.88 -3.61 7.48
C SER A 53 12.00 -4.63 7.34
N THR A 54 11.62 -5.84 6.97
CA THR A 54 12.52 -6.89 6.47
C THR A 54 12.30 -7.06 4.97
N GLU A 55 13.39 -7.08 4.20
CA GLU A 55 13.32 -7.37 2.77
C GLU A 55 13.50 -8.87 2.52
N LEU A 56 12.62 -9.44 1.70
CA LEU A 56 12.69 -10.82 1.23
C LEU A 56 12.86 -10.84 -0.30
N GLY A 57 13.57 -11.85 -0.78
CA GLY A 57 13.80 -12.07 -2.21
C GLY A 57 13.44 -13.50 -2.62
N SER A 58 13.38 -13.72 -3.93
CA SER A 58 13.16 -15.03 -4.53
C SER A 58 14.50 -15.69 -4.86
N LYS A 59 14.53 -17.02 -4.86
CA LYS A 59 15.65 -17.83 -5.34
C LYS A 59 15.50 -18.26 -6.81
N SER A 60 14.32 -18.05 -7.39
CA SER A 60 14.01 -18.45 -8.77
C SER A 60 14.48 -17.38 -9.76
N GLU A 61 15.05 -17.79 -10.88
CA GLU A 61 15.38 -16.88 -11.99
C GLU A 61 14.11 -16.37 -12.71
N TRP A 62 12.99 -17.06 -12.54
CA TRP A 62 11.70 -16.76 -13.16
C TRP A 62 10.82 -15.84 -12.31
N LEU A 63 11.27 -15.45 -11.12
CA LEU A 63 10.58 -14.51 -10.25
C LEU A 63 11.54 -13.46 -9.69
N LYS A 64 11.28 -12.19 -10.01
CA LYS A 64 11.89 -11.06 -9.32
C LYS A 64 11.01 -10.65 -8.15
N ALA A 65 11.46 -10.87 -6.92
CA ALA A 65 10.70 -10.50 -5.73
C ALA A 65 11.29 -9.24 -5.07
N ASN A 66 10.47 -8.20 -4.97
CA ASN A 66 10.71 -6.97 -4.22
C ASN A 66 9.73 -6.95 -3.04
N VAL A 67 10.03 -7.73 -2.00
CA VAL A 67 9.08 -8.00 -0.91
C VAL A 67 9.54 -7.28 0.36
N LYS A 68 8.83 -6.23 0.76
CA LYS A 68 9.09 -5.45 1.96
C LYS A 68 8.04 -5.79 3.03
N VAL A 69 8.45 -6.55 4.03
CA VAL A 69 7.57 -7.07 5.09
C VAL A 69 7.64 -6.15 6.32
N PRO A 70 6.50 -5.64 6.82
CA PRO A 70 6.50 -4.83 8.03
C PRO A 70 6.80 -5.67 9.28
N VAL A 71 7.55 -5.05 10.20
CA VAL A 71 7.85 -5.60 11.52
C VAL A 71 7.45 -4.56 12.56
N LEU A 72 6.35 -4.85 13.26
CA LEU A 72 5.82 -4.00 14.32
C LEU A 72 6.70 -4.07 15.56
N GLN A 73 6.87 -2.92 16.20
CA GLN A 73 7.58 -2.73 17.45
C GLN A 73 6.74 -1.87 18.40
N GLY A 74 7.03 -1.93 19.71
CA GLY A 74 6.38 -1.04 20.67
C GLY A 74 4.96 -1.42 21.11
N LEU A 75 4.41 -2.57 20.71
CA LEU A 75 3.15 -3.07 21.30
C LEU A 75 3.33 -3.39 22.79
N GLN A 76 2.29 -3.15 23.57
CA GLN A 76 2.26 -3.48 25.00
C GLN A 76 2.28 -5.00 25.20
N ASP A 77 1.47 -5.73 24.42
CA ASP A 77 1.49 -7.19 24.35
C ASP A 77 2.60 -7.69 23.42
N LYS A 78 3.74 -8.09 24.02
CA LYS A 78 4.90 -8.60 23.27
C LYS A 78 4.64 -9.95 22.60
N LYS A 79 3.80 -10.79 23.19
CA LYS A 79 3.47 -12.10 22.62
C LYS A 79 2.65 -11.92 21.35
N TYR A 80 1.62 -11.07 21.43
CA TYR A 80 0.80 -10.74 20.26
C TYR A 80 1.65 -10.07 19.16
N GLN A 81 2.59 -9.18 19.53
CA GLN A 81 3.52 -8.57 18.58
C GLN A 81 4.34 -9.60 17.80
N GLU A 82 4.94 -10.56 18.50
CA GLU A 82 5.72 -11.64 17.88
C GLU A 82 4.84 -12.53 16.99
N GLU A 83 3.64 -12.89 17.45
CA GLU A 83 2.67 -13.69 16.68
C GLU A 83 2.23 -12.97 15.40
N LEU A 84 1.88 -11.68 15.49
CA LEU A 84 1.46 -10.90 14.34
C LEU A 84 2.59 -10.70 13.33
N ASN A 85 3.80 -10.36 13.79
CA ASN A 85 4.97 -10.26 12.92
C ASN A 85 5.26 -11.59 12.20
N TYR A 86 5.15 -12.71 12.92
CA TYR A 86 5.31 -14.04 12.33
C TYR A 86 4.24 -14.35 11.28
N ILE A 87 2.98 -14.01 11.54
CA ILE A 87 1.88 -14.21 10.57
C ILE A 87 2.14 -13.43 9.28
N ILE A 88 2.47 -12.15 9.40
CA ILE A 88 2.72 -11.27 8.24
C ILE A 88 3.91 -11.80 7.43
N GLN A 89 5.02 -12.15 8.10
CA GLN A 89 6.18 -12.74 7.43
C GLN A 89 5.84 -14.07 6.75
N SER A 90 5.11 -14.96 7.43
CA SER A 90 4.71 -16.25 6.87
C SER A 90 3.81 -16.09 5.65
N HIS A 91 2.95 -15.07 5.59
CA HIS A 91 2.17 -14.76 4.39
C HIS A 91 3.07 -14.38 3.22
N ALA A 92 4.03 -13.48 3.43
CA ALA A 92 4.97 -13.07 2.40
C ALA A 92 5.84 -14.24 1.89
N GLU A 93 6.34 -15.09 2.79
CA GLU A 93 7.12 -16.28 2.42
C GLU A 93 6.29 -17.29 1.61
N LYS A 94 5.01 -17.48 1.97
CA LYS A 94 4.08 -18.32 1.20
C LYS A 94 3.78 -17.72 -0.17
N ASP A 95 3.59 -16.41 -0.26
CA ASP A 95 3.37 -15.72 -1.52
C ASP A 95 4.58 -15.90 -2.44
N ILE A 96 5.81 -15.73 -1.94
CA ILE A 96 7.04 -16.00 -2.71
C ILE A 96 7.06 -17.45 -3.19
N ALA A 97 6.88 -18.43 -2.29
CA ALA A 97 6.95 -19.85 -2.67
C ALA A 97 5.89 -20.25 -3.71
N ASN A 98 4.68 -19.71 -3.60
CA ASN A 98 3.60 -19.95 -4.55
C ASN A 98 3.93 -19.35 -5.93
N TRP A 99 4.41 -18.11 -5.96
CA TRP A 99 4.78 -17.44 -7.21
C TRP A 99 6.04 -18.01 -7.86
N GLU A 100 7.01 -18.50 -7.08
CA GLU A 100 8.17 -19.25 -7.60
C GLU A 100 7.70 -20.50 -8.34
N LYS A 101 6.82 -21.27 -7.70
CA LYS A 101 6.27 -22.48 -8.31
C LYS A 101 5.48 -22.17 -9.59
N GLU A 102 4.60 -21.17 -9.56
CA GLU A 102 3.79 -20.79 -10.73
C GLU A 102 4.67 -20.29 -11.88
N ALA A 103 5.69 -19.49 -11.58
CA ALA A 103 6.63 -18.99 -12.58
C ALA A 103 7.44 -20.13 -13.22
N GLU A 104 7.92 -21.09 -12.43
CA GLU A 104 8.67 -22.24 -12.91
C GLU A 104 7.82 -23.18 -13.79
N GLU A 105 6.58 -23.47 -13.36
CA GLU A 105 5.64 -24.28 -14.14
C GLU A 105 5.30 -23.61 -15.47
N THR A 106 5.07 -22.30 -15.47
CA THR A 106 4.80 -21.52 -16.68
C THR A 106 6.02 -21.47 -17.60
N ALA A 107 7.22 -21.26 -17.06
CA ALA A 107 8.45 -21.22 -17.85
C ALA A 107 8.72 -22.56 -18.55
N ALA A 108 8.47 -23.67 -17.84
CA ALA A 108 8.59 -25.01 -18.41
C ALA A 108 7.60 -25.25 -19.55
N ASP A 109 6.35 -24.83 -19.40
CA ASP A 109 5.32 -24.95 -20.45
C ASP A 109 5.60 -24.05 -21.66
N MET A 110 5.94 -22.78 -21.43
CA MET A 110 6.29 -21.84 -22.51
C MET A 110 7.47 -22.36 -23.33
N LYS A 111 8.52 -22.83 -22.66
CA LYS A 111 9.69 -23.41 -23.32
C LYS A 111 9.34 -24.63 -24.17
N LYS A 112 8.46 -25.50 -23.67
CA LYS A 112 7.95 -26.68 -24.41
C LYS A 112 7.19 -26.26 -25.67
N ASN A 113 6.48 -25.15 -25.61
CA ASN A 113 5.70 -24.59 -26.72
C ASN A 113 6.50 -23.61 -27.61
N GLY A 114 7.81 -23.45 -27.38
CA GLY A 114 8.69 -22.63 -28.21
C GLY A 114 8.62 -21.13 -27.94
N TYR A 115 8.09 -20.72 -26.77
CA TYR A 115 8.02 -19.33 -26.34
C TYR A 115 9.06 -19.03 -25.26
N GLU A 116 9.58 -17.81 -25.27
CA GLU A 116 10.41 -17.29 -24.18
C GLU A 116 9.54 -16.57 -23.14
N MET A 117 9.73 -16.95 -21.88
CA MET A 117 9.05 -16.32 -20.76
C MET A 117 9.90 -15.16 -20.23
N ARG A 118 9.24 -14.05 -19.85
CA ARG A 118 9.89 -13.03 -19.01
C ARG A 118 9.63 -13.37 -17.54
N PRO A 119 10.61 -13.17 -16.64
CA PRO A 119 10.39 -13.36 -15.22
C PRO A 119 9.18 -12.57 -14.73
N TYR A 120 8.38 -13.19 -13.87
CA TYR A 120 7.34 -12.50 -13.13
C TYR A 120 7.96 -11.53 -12.13
N GLU A 121 7.19 -10.54 -11.71
CA GLU A 121 7.59 -9.64 -10.62
C GLU A 121 6.58 -9.73 -9.48
N LEU A 122 7.06 -10.01 -8.27
CA LEU A 122 6.26 -9.97 -7.05
C LEU A 122 6.69 -8.76 -6.23
N ILE A 123 5.75 -7.90 -5.89
CA ILE A 123 5.96 -6.70 -5.09
C ILE A 123 5.06 -6.82 -3.86
N VAL A 124 5.66 -6.66 -2.67
CA VAL A 124 4.92 -6.50 -1.42
C VAL A 124 5.41 -5.23 -0.76
N ASP A 125 4.48 -4.35 -0.42
CA ASP A 125 4.76 -3.12 0.31
C ASP A 125 3.71 -2.89 1.39
N TYR A 126 3.97 -1.96 2.31
CA TYR A 126 3.08 -1.67 3.41
C TYR A 126 3.00 -0.19 3.76
N GLU A 127 1.89 0.18 4.40
CA GLU A 127 1.63 1.51 4.91
C GLU A 127 1.13 1.42 6.36
N LEU A 128 1.82 2.08 7.28
CA LEU A 128 1.30 2.30 8.64
C LEU A 128 0.27 3.42 8.59
N LYS A 129 -0.99 3.09 8.84
CA LYS A 129 -2.14 3.99 8.77
C LYS A 129 -2.44 4.67 10.10
N SER A 130 -2.14 3.98 11.20
CA SER A 130 -2.16 4.55 12.55
C SER A 130 -1.12 3.83 13.42
N ASP A 131 -0.37 4.60 14.20
CA ASP A 131 0.62 4.09 15.16
C ASP A 131 0.07 3.99 16.60
N GLY A 132 -1.23 4.29 16.77
CA GLY A 132 -1.90 4.29 18.07
C GLY A 132 -1.80 5.61 18.84
N SER A 133 -1.08 6.62 18.33
CA SER A 133 -1.01 7.95 18.95
C SER A 133 -2.16 8.88 18.53
N GLY A 134 -2.81 8.59 17.40
CA GLY A 134 -3.95 9.34 16.89
C GLY A 134 -5.29 8.91 17.50
N LYS A 135 -6.38 9.39 16.91
CA LYS A 135 -7.74 9.02 17.31
C LYS A 135 -8.31 7.86 16.45
N PRO A 136 -8.94 6.84 17.05
CA PRO A 136 -9.03 6.54 18.49
C PRO A 136 -7.68 6.10 19.07
N GLU A 137 -7.37 6.57 20.28
CA GLU A 137 -6.10 6.26 20.95
C GLU A 137 -5.92 4.75 21.14
N GLY A 138 -4.67 4.30 20.95
CA GLY A 138 -4.31 2.89 21.07
C GLY A 138 -4.70 2.03 19.87
N ILE A 139 -5.33 2.56 18.82
CA ILE A 139 -5.57 1.79 17.59
C ILE A 139 -4.36 1.88 16.67
N VAL A 140 -3.69 0.75 16.45
CA VAL A 140 -2.64 0.61 15.44
C VAL A 140 -3.28 -0.01 14.20
N SER A 141 -3.00 0.54 13.03
CA SER A 141 -3.56 0.04 11.77
C SER A 141 -2.52 0.01 10.67
N LEU A 142 -2.45 -1.10 9.95
CA LEU A 142 -1.47 -1.40 8.91
C LEU A 142 -2.19 -1.94 7.67
N ARG A 143 -1.73 -1.50 6.50
CA ARG A 143 -2.14 -2.04 5.19
C ARG A 143 -0.92 -2.68 4.52
N VAL A 144 -1.07 -3.90 4.02
CA VAL A 144 -0.06 -4.61 3.23
C VAL A 144 -0.65 -4.90 1.85
N VAL A 145 0.08 -4.55 0.80
CA VAL A 145 -0.37 -4.73 -0.59
C VAL A 145 0.58 -5.71 -1.28
N THR A 146 0.04 -6.85 -1.71
CA THR A 146 0.75 -7.84 -2.51
C THR A 146 0.30 -7.74 -3.96
N TYR A 147 1.24 -7.50 -4.88
CA TYR A 147 0.98 -7.38 -6.31
C TYR A 147 1.94 -8.24 -7.11
N ALA A 148 1.39 -9.08 -7.98
CA ALA A 148 2.18 -9.88 -8.92
C ALA A 148 1.93 -9.42 -10.36
N GLN A 149 3.01 -9.26 -11.11
CA GLN A 149 3.00 -8.84 -12.51
C GLN A 149 3.42 -9.98 -13.42
N THR A 150 2.48 -10.42 -14.25
CA THR A 150 2.65 -11.54 -15.19
C THR A 150 2.53 -11.11 -16.66
N GLY A 151 2.71 -9.81 -16.95
CA GLY A 151 2.60 -9.25 -18.30
C GLY A 151 1.21 -8.74 -18.70
N GLY A 152 0.28 -8.68 -17.75
CA GLY A 152 -1.06 -8.11 -17.91
C GLY A 152 -1.46 -7.17 -16.76
N THR A 153 -2.75 -6.86 -16.64
CA THR A 153 -3.27 -6.10 -15.51
C THR A 153 -3.37 -7.01 -14.29
N GLY A 154 -2.52 -6.79 -13.29
CA GLY A 154 -2.53 -7.60 -12.07
C GLY A 154 -3.73 -7.29 -11.15
N MET A 155 -3.93 -8.21 -10.20
CA MET A 155 -4.94 -8.14 -9.16
C MET A 155 -4.25 -8.01 -7.79
N PRO A 156 -4.05 -6.79 -7.26
CA PRO A 156 -3.44 -6.62 -5.96
C PRO A 156 -4.31 -7.22 -4.85
N ARG A 157 -3.70 -8.00 -3.95
CA ARG A 157 -4.28 -8.39 -2.67
C ARG A 157 -3.96 -7.30 -1.65
N VAL A 158 -4.96 -6.87 -0.89
CA VAL A 158 -4.80 -5.91 0.20
C VAL A 158 -5.15 -6.61 1.52
N ASP A 159 -4.16 -6.80 2.37
CA ASP A 159 -4.33 -7.30 3.73
C ASP A 159 -4.32 -6.13 4.72
N THR A 160 -5.28 -6.11 5.64
CA THR A 160 -5.38 -5.05 6.66
C THR A 160 -5.29 -5.64 8.07
N TYR A 161 -4.48 -5.02 8.92
CA TYR A 161 -4.27 -5.40 10.31
C TYR A 161 -4.59 -4.20 11.20
N THR A 162 -5.73 -4.25 11.89
CA THR A 162 -6.16 -3.20 12.83
C THR A 162 -6.30 -3.81 14.20
N ILE A 163 -5.52 -3.27 15.15
CA ILE A 163 -5.35 -3.84 16.49
C ILE A 163 -5.50 -2.76 17.55
N ARG A 164 -6.01 -3.16 18.71
CA ARG A 164 -6.04 -2.35 19.91
C ARG A 164 -4.79 -2.68 20.73
N ASN A 165 -3.91 -1.70 20.88
CA ASN A 165 -2.64 -1.80 21.58
C ASN A 165 -2.83 -1.55 23.08
N GLU A 166 -3.11 -2.63 23.79
CA GLU A 166 -3.31 -2.66 25.24
C GLU A 166 -2.59 -3.88 25.84
N ALA A 167 -2.68 -4.07 27.15
CA ALA A 167 -1.91 -5.12 27.85
C ALA A 167 -2.18 -6.54 27.31
N GLU A 168 -3.40 -6.78 26.83
CA GLU A 168 -3.79 -7.97 26.07
C GLU A 168 -4.34 -7.48 24.72
N ALA A 169 -3.51 -7.49 23.69
CA ALA A 169 -3.86 -6.87 22.42
C ALA A 169 -4.97 -7.65 21.72
N THR A 170 -5.94 -6.92 21.16
CA THR A 170 -7.09 -7.50 20.47
C THR A 170 -7.20 -6.99 19.03
N ARG A 171 -7.81 -7.80 18.15
CA ARG A 171 -8.17 -7.34 16.81
C ARG A 171 -9.40 -6.43 16.94
N VAL A 172 -9.31 -5.24 16.36
CA VAL A 172 -10.46 -4.32 16.28
C VAL A 172 -11.42 -4.81 15.21
N THR A 173 -12.71 -4.73 15.49
CA THR A 173 -13.78 -5.11 14.55
C THR A 173 -14.72 -3.95 14.24
N LEU A 174 -15.47 -4.05 13.15
CA LEU A 174 -16.39 -2.97 12.74
C LEU A 174 -17.57 -2.80 13.69
N ASP A 175 -18.05 -3.88 14.31
CA ASP A 175 -19.10 -3.85 15.34
C ASP A 175 -18.64 -3.15 16.62
N GLU A 176 -17.36 -3.28 16.99
CA GLU A 176 -16.78 -2.52 18.10
C GLU A 176 -16.79 -1.01 17.82
N LEU A 177 -16.53 -0.61 16.58
CA LEU A 177 -16.41 0.81 16.19
C LEU A 177 -17.76 1.48 15.88
N PHE A 178 -18.73 0.75 15.33
CA PHE A 178 -20.01 1.28 14.87
C PHE A 178 -21.25 0.67 15.57
N GLY A 179 -21.05 -0.28 16.49
CA GLY A 179 -22.10 -0.97 17.22
C GLY A 179 -22.80 -2.09 16.43
N ASP A 180 -23.84 -2.67 17.02
CA ASP A 180 -24.58 -3.83 16.48
C ASP A 180 -25.13 -3.63 15.05
N LYS A 181 -25.32 -2.38 14.62
CA LYS A 181 -25.84 -2.00 13.31
C LYS A 181 -24.76 -1.53 12.33
N TYR A 182 -23.50 -1.94 12.55
CA TYR A 182 -22.38 -1.50 11.72
C TYR A 182 -22.60 -1.78 10.23
N GLN A 183 -23.09 -2.97 9.86
CA GLN A 183 -23.32 -3.32 8.45
C GLN A 183 -24.34 -2.39 7.81
N GLU A 184 -25.49 -2.19 8.46
CA GLU A 184 -26.55 -1.30 7.97
C GLU A 184 -26.04 0.14 7.78
N THR A 185 -25.24 0.62 8.74
CA THR A 185 -24.68 1.96 8.75
C THR A 185 -23.66 2.16 7.63
N ILE A 186 -22.71 1.23 7.51
CA ILE A 186 -21.64 1.29 6.51
C ILE A 186 -22.21 1.08 5.10
N ASP A 187 -23.12 0.13 4.92
CA ASP A 187 -23.76 -0.13 3.62
C ASP A 187 -24.57 1.07 3.12
N ALA A 188 -25.31 1.73 4.03
CA ALA A 188 -26.06 2.93 3.69
C ALA A 188 -25.14 4.07 3.26
N PHE A 189 -24.02 4.25 3.96
CA PHE A 189 -23.01 5.24 3.60
C PHE A 189 -22.39 4.95 2.23
N ILE A 190 -21.90 3.72 2.00
CA ILE A 190 -21.25 3.35 0.74
C ILE A 190 -22.23 3.48 -0.44
N LYS A 191 -23.49 3.08 -0.27
CA LYS A 191 -24.54 3.30 -1.28
C LYS A 191 -24.72 4.78 -1.60
N ALA A 192 -24.71 5.65 -0.59
CA ALA A 192 -24.83 7.08 -0.79
C ALA A 192 -23.60 7.65 -1.52
N GLU A 193 -22.39 7.20 -1.19
CA GLU A 193 -21.17 7.62 -1.91
C GLU A 193 -21.15 7.14 -3.36
N ILE A 194 -21.47 5.87 -3.62
CA ILE A 194 -21.57 5.32 -4.98
C ILE A 194 -22.62 6.10 -5.81
N ALA A 195 -23.74 6.49 -5.20
CA ALA A 195 -24.79 7.24 -5.88
C ALA A 195 -24.38 8.67 -6.28
N LYS A 196 -23.31 9.23 -5.71
CA LYS A 196 -22.79 10.55 -6.13
C LYS A 196 -22.06 10.50 -7.46
N ASP A 197 -21.47 9.36 -7.81
CA ASP A 197 -20.73 9.16 -9.05
C ASP A 197 -20.94 7.73 -9.61
N PRO A 198 -22.16 7.41 -10.09
CA PRO A 198 -22.51 6.04 -10.47
C PRO A 198 -21.71 5.52 -11.68
N ASP A 199 -21.15 6.41 -12.51
CA ASP A 199 -20.37 6.03 -13.70
C ASP A 199 -18.98 5.48 -13.32
N SER A 200 -18.46 5.84 -12.15
CA SER A 200 -17.17 5.36 -11.63
C SER A 200 -17.26 4.01 -10.91
N TYR A 201 -18.48 3.51 -10.66
CA TYR A 201 -18.73 2.29 -9.89
C TYR A 201 -19.65 1.32 -10.64
N PHE A 202 -19.86 0.15 -10.05
CA PHE A 202 -20.88 -0.82 -10.44
C PHE A 202 -21.93 -0.88 -9.33
N PRO A 203 -22.93 0.03 -9.30
CA PRO A 203 -23.90 0.11 -8.21
C PRO A 203 -24.63 -1.22 -7.96
N GLU A 204 -24.91 -1.96 -9.02
CA GLU A 204 -25.57 -3.26 -8.96
C GLU A 204 -24.70 -4.36 -8.33
N GLU A 205 -23.37 -4.23 -8.35
CA GLU A 205 -22.45 -5.22 -7.77
C GLU A 205 -22.22 -4.98 -6.27
N PHE A 206 -22.55 -3.79 -5.74
CA PHE A 206 -22.46 -3.55 -4.30
C PHE A 206 -23.62 -4.23 -3.55
N LYS A 207 -23.34 -5.40 -2.96
CA LYS A 207 -24.31 -6.18 -2.16
C LYS A 207 -24.25 -5.91 -0.66
N GLY A 208 -23.35 -5.04 -0.22
CA GLY A 208 -23.04 -4.79 1.19
C GLY A 208 -21.65 -5.27 1.58
N ILE A 209 -21.17 -4.83 2.73
CA ILE A 209 -19.89 -5.27 3.30
C ILE A 209 -19.97 -6.70 3.85
N SER A 210 -18.86 -7.44 3.76
CA SER A 210 -18.76 -8.76 4.40
C SER A 210 -18.46 -8.63 5.91
N ALA A 211 -18.68 -9.69 6.68
CA ALA A 211 -18.31 -9.72 8.11
C ALA A 211 -16.78 -9.61 8.33
N GLU A 212 -16.00 -10.03 7.35
CA GLU A 212 -14.53 -9.97 7.35
C GLU A 212 -14.01 -8.87 6.39
N GLN A 213 -14.83 -7.84 6.14
CA GLN A 213 -14.48 -6.76 5.22
C GLN A 213 -13.12 -6.15 5.59
N ALA A 214 -12.23 -5.99 4.60
CA ALA A 214 -10.95 -5.34 4.81
C ALA A 214 -11.16 -3.86 5.17
N PHE A 215 -10.52 -3.43 6.25
CA PHE A 215 -10.59 -2.05 6.70
C PHE A 215 -9.36 -1.65 7.49
N TYR A 216 -9.04 -0.36 7.46
CA TYR A 216 -8.03 0.24 8.33
C TYR A 216 -8.60 1.47 9.04
N VAL A 217 -7.90 1.94 10.07
CA VAL A 217 -8.24 3.17 10.81
C VAL A 217 -7.15 4.20 10.58
N GLU A 218 -7.57 5.41 10.22
CA GLU A 218 -6.69 6.54 9.94
C GLU A 218 -7.44 7.83 10.29
N ASN A 219 -6.82 8.73 11.06
CA ASN A 219 -7.34 10.09 11.35
C ASN A 219 -8.75 10.16 11.96
N GLY A 220 -9.15 9.19 12.79
CA GLY A 220 -10.50 9.12 13.38
C GLY A 220 -11.56 8.55 12.44
N GLU A 221 -11.15 8.04 11.28
CA GLU A 221 -12.03 7.44 10.28
C GLU A 221 -11.70 5.96 10.11
N VAL A 222 -12.73 5.17 9.79
CA VAL A 222 -12.59 3.82 9.24
C VAL A 222 -12.57 3.93 7.73
N VAL A 223 -11.59 3.30 7.10
CA VAL A 223 -11.49 3.19 5.66
C VAL A 223 -11.80 1.77 5.24
N ILE A 224 -12.95 1.58 4.59
CA ILE A 224 -13.39 0.30 4.02
C ILE A 224 -12.73 0.11 2.67
N VAL A 225 -12.07 -1.03 2.45
CA VAL A 225 -11.31 -1.32 1.23
C VAL A 225 -11.97 -2.45 0.45
N PHE A 226 -12.24 -2.23 -0.84
CA PHE A 226 -12.73 -3.27 -1.75
C PHE A 226 -11.62 -3.83 -2.64
N PRO A 227 -11.66 -5.13 -2.95
CA PRO A 227 -10.81 -5.69 -3.99
C PRO A 227 -11.03 -4.98 -5.33
N LYS A 228 -9.97 -4.89 -6.13
CA LYS A 228 -10.05 -4.39 -7.50
C LYS A 228 -11.10 -5.19 -8.30
N TYR A 229 -11.88 -4.50 -9.12
CA TYR A 229 -13.02 -5.04 -9.89
C TYR A 229 -14.25 -5.46 -9.08
N ALA A 230 -14.23 -5.44 -7.74
CA ALA A 230 -15.37 -5.91 -6.96
C ALA A 230 -16.63 -5.06 -7.15
N ILE A 231 -16.47 -3.73 -7.18
CA ILE A 231 -17.58 -2.78 -7.27
C ILE A 231 -17.27 -1.58 -8.17
N ALA A 232 -16.17 -1.63 -8.92
CA ALA A 232 -15.73 -0.54 -9.81
C ALA A 232 -14.83 -1.08 -10.92
N PRO A 233 -14.68 -0.38 -12.06
CA PRO A 233 -13.72 -0.74 -13.10
C PRO A 233 -12.26 -0.77 -12.59
N GLY A 234 -11.39 -1.49 -13.29
CA GLY A 234 -9.99 -1.66 -12.87
C GLY A 234 -9.18 -0.36 -12.78
N ALA A 235 -9.63 0.72 -13.44
CA ALA A 235 -9.01 2.04 -13.34
C ALA A 235 -9.16 2.66 -11.94
N ALA A 236 -10.20 2.29 -11.19
CA ALA A 236 -10.43 2.73 -9.81
C ALA A 236 -9.51 2.01 -8.80
N GLY A 237 -8.67 1.06 -9.24
CA GLY A 237 -7.78 0.33 -8.34
C GLY A 237 -8.56 -0.48 -7.30
N ASN A 238 -8.18 -0.33 -6.02
CA ASN A 238 -8.92 -0.85 -4.88
C ASN A 238 -9.80 0.29 -4.32
N PRO A 239 -11.12 0.27 -4.52
CA PRO A 239 -11.99 1.34 -4.02
C PRO A 239 -11.94 1.45 -2.49
N GLU A 240 -11.85 2.67 -1.98
CA GLU A 240 -11.79 2.96 -0.54
C GLU A 240 -12.89 3.96 -0.15
N PHE A 241 -13.61 3.66 0.94
CA PHE A 241 -14.66 4.53 1.48
C PHE A 241 -14.34 4.90 2.92
N ARG A 242 -14.30 6.20 3.21
CA ARG A 242 -13.91 6.75 4.52
C ARG A 242 -15.15 7.15 5.31
N LEU A 243 -15.27 6.62 6.52
CA LEU A 243 -16.39 6.88 7.41
C LEU A 243 -15.89 7.36 8.77
N PRO A 244 -16.40 8.48 9.30
CA PRO A 244 -16.04 8.93 10.64
C PRO A 244 -16.52 7.92 11.69
N ILE A 245 -15.66 7.64 12.67
CA ILE A 245 -16.02 6.75 13.78
C ILE A 245 -16.96 7.51 14.75
N PRO A 246 -18.13 6.97 15.10
CA PRO A 246 -19.06 7.64 16.00
C PRO A 246 -18.43 8.02 17.35
N GLY A 247 -18.56 9.29 17.74
CA GLY A 247 -18.04 9.79 19.02
C GLY A 247 -16.52 10.01 19.07
N VAL A 248 -15.83 9.84 17.95
CA VAL A 248 -14.39 10.11 17.81
C VAL A 248 -14.24 11.38 17.01
N GLU A 249 -13.52 12.35 17.56
CA GLU A 249 -13.17 13.55 16.80
C GLU A 249 -12.21 13.16 15.67
N THR A 250 -12.60 13.42 14.44
CA THR A 250 -11.68 13.38 13.30
C THR A 250 -10.62 14.44 13.53
N GLU A 251 -9.35 14.07 13.43
CA GLU A 251 -8.29 15.06 13.48
C GLU A 251 -8.48 16.01 12.30
N LYS A 252 -8.45 17.34 12.53
CA LYS A 252 -8.60 18.37 11.50
C LYS A 252 -7.39 18.36 10.55
N GLY A 253 -7.37 17.33 9.70
CA GLY A 253 -6.91 17.32 8.31
C GLY A 253 -8.01 16.74 7.38
N SER A 254 -9.20 16.43 7.92
CA SER A 254 -10.36 15.84 7.21
C SER A 254 -11.60 16.76 7.32
N GLU A 255 -11.46 18.01 6.84
CA GLU A 255 -12.58 18.91 6.58
C GLU A 255 -12.55 19.24 5.08
N SER A 256 -13.29 18.46 4.28
CA SER A 256 -13.67 18.76 2.89
C SER A 256 -12.63 19.53 2.04
N GLU A 257 -11.47 18.93 1.75
CA GLU A 257 -10.88 19.18 0.43
C GLU A 257 -11.69 18.32 -0.54
N GLN A 258 -12.21 18.93 -1.61
CA GLN A 258 -12.65 18.19 -2.79
C GLN A 258 -11.63 17.08 -3.03
N ALA A 259 -12.08 15.82 -3.04
CA ALA A 259 -11.24 14.62 -3.00
C ALA A 259 -9.93 14.88 -3.73
N LYS A 260 -8.84 15.16 -2.97
CA LYS A 260 -7.53 15.31 -3.58
C LYS A 260 -7.17 13.92 -4.09
N GLU A 261 -7.39 13.71 -5.37
CA GLU A 261 -6.97 12.51 -6.05
C GLU A 261 -5.46 12.39 -5.81
N SER A 262 -5.01 11.18 -5.48
CA SER A 262 -3.60 10.93 -5.26
C SER A 262 -3.19 9.61 -5.89
N PHE A 263 -1.94 9.53 -6.32
CA PHE A 263 -1.34 8.28 -6.74
C PHE A 263 0.11 8.20 -6.30
N THR A 264 0.57 6.98 -6.09
CA THR A 264 1.95 6.70 -5.69
C THR A 264 2.77 6.24 -6.91
N LEU A 265 3.92 6.88 -7.11
CA LEU A 265 5.00 6.35 -7.93
C LEU A 265 5.91 5.49 -7.06
N TYR A 266 6.09 4.26 -7.48
CA TYR A 266 7.00 3.32 -6.82
C TYR A 266 8.42 3.48 -7.35
N ARG A 267 9.39 3.01 -6.54
CA ARG A 267 10.83 3.14 -6.82
C ARG A 267 11.27 2.55 -8.15
N ASN A 268 10.59 1.53 -8.67
CA ASN A 268 10.88 0.93 -9.98
C ASN A 268 10.35 1.73 -11.18
N GLN A 269 9.49 2.72 -10.94
CA GLN A 269 8.93 3.59 -11.99
C GLN A 269 9.76 4.85 -12.18
N VAL A 270 10.70 5.14 -11.27
CA VAL A 270 11.53 6.34 -11.27
C VAL A 270 13.01 5.95 -11.27
N PHE A 271 13.89 6.85 -11.72
CA PHE A 271 15.33 6.64 -11.61
C PHE A 271 16.05 7.96 -11.33
N ALA A 272 17.24 7.90 -10.76
CA ALA A 272 18.10 9.07 -10.64
C ALA A 272 18.96 9.21 -11.91
N ASP A 273 18.97 10.40 -12.51
CA ASP A 273 19.91 10.70 -13.61
C ASP A 273 21.36 10.79 -13.09
N ALA A 274 22.32 10.99 -14.01
CA ALA A 274 23.74 11.09 -13.67
C ALA A 274 24.09 12.27 -12.73
N SER A 275 23.18 13.24 -12.59
CA SER A 275 23.32 14.42 -11.72
C SER A 275 22.55 14.26 -10.40
N GLY A 276 21.87 13.13 -10.18
CA GLY A 276 21.08 12.85 -9.00
C GLY A 276 19.64 13.39 -9.04
N ASN A 277 19.15 13.86 -10.18
CA ASN A 277 17.76 14.28 -10.32
C ASN A 277 16.85 13.05 -10.45
N THR A 278 15.79 12.99 -9.65
CA THR A 278 14.74 11.98 -9.80
C THR A 278 13.94 12.23 -11.07
N MET A 279 13.93 11.24 -11.96
CA MET A 279 13.23 11.23 -13.24
C MET A 279 11.98 10.35 -13.14
N ILE A 280 10.84 10.89 -13.56
CA ILE A 280 9.53 10.25 -13.48
C ILE A 280 8.90 10.08 -14.87
N PRO A 281 8.04 9.07 -15.08
CA PRO A 281 7.42 8.80 -16.36
C PRO A 281 6.35 9.85 -16.67
N LEU A 282 6.61 10.69 -17.68
CA LEU A 282 5.77 11.82 -18.04
C LEU A 282 4.33 11.41 -18.27
N ARG A 283 4.13 10.37 -19.10
CA ARG A 283 2.79 9.93 -19.50
C ARG A 283 1.96 9.46 -18.31
N LEU A 284 2.53 8.58 -17.51
CA LEU A 284 1.87 8.01 -16.34
C LEU A 284 1.40 9.09 -15.37
N VAL A 285 2.23 10.10 -15.15
CA VAL A 285 1.97 11.17 -14.19
C VAL A 285 0.95 12.16 -14.75
N ALA A 286 1.18 12.65 -15.97
CA ALA A 286 0.34 13.68 -16.56
C ALA A 286 -1.08 13.16 -16.86
N GLU A 287 -1.24 11.95 -17.41
CA GLU A 287 -2.56 11.38 -17.68
C GLU A 287 -3.37 11.14 -16.39
N ARG A 288 -2.72 10.70 -15.31
CA ARG A 288 -3.40 10.54 -14.00
C ARG A 288 -3.90 11.85 -13.42
N ILE A 289 -3.13 12.93 -13.60
CA ILE A 289 -3.53 14.29 -13.18
C ILE A 289 -4.55 14.89 -14.18
N GLY A 290 -4.97 14.16 -15.21
CA GLY A 290 -6.00 14.57 -16.16
C GLY A 290 -5.50 15.43 -17.33
N PHE A 291 -4.20 15.39 -17.64
CA PHE A 291 -3.67 15.99 -18.87
C PHE A 291 -3.76 15.00 -20.04
N GLU A 292 -4.26 15.48 -21.17
CA GLU A 292 -4.12 14.81 -22.46
C GLU A 292 -2.73 15.07 -23.02
N ILE A 293 -2.12 14.04 -23.62
CA ILE A 293 -0.78 14.13 -24.19
C ILE A 293 -0.82 13.85 -25.69
N THR A 294 -0.32 14.80 -26.48
CA THR A 294 -0.10 14.63 -27.92
C THR A 294 1.40 14.59 -28.20
N TRP A 295 1.87 13.48 -28.78
CA TRP A 295 3.27 13.36 -29.20
C TRP A 295 3.48 13.93 -30.61
N ILE A 296 4.52 14.75 -30.77
CA ILE A 296 4.95 15.38 -32.02
C ILE A 296 6.32 14.81 -32.40
N PRO A 297 6.38 13.80 -33.29
CA PRO A 297 7.62 13.08 -33.62
C PRO A 297 8.71 13.97 -34.23
N ASP A 298 8.35 14.87 -35.15
CA ASP A 298 9.29 15.70 -35.91
C ASP A 298 10.17 16.57 -35.01
N THR A 299 9.66 16.95 -33.85
CA THR A 299 10.35 17.81 -32.88
C THR A 299 10.65 17.09 -31.56
N MET A 300 10.39 15.78 -31.47
CA MET A 300 10.53 14.99 -30.23
C MET A 300 9.87 15.69 -29.03
N THR A 301 8.65 16.18 -29.22
CA THR A 301 7.95 17.01 -28.24
C THR A 301 6.63 16.37 -27.81
N ALA A 302 6.39 16.32 -26.51
CA ALA A 302 5.08 16.02 -25.94
C ALA A 302 4.36 17.33 -25.63
N GLU A 303 3.18 17.53 -26.20
CA GLU A 303 2.26 18.61 -25.83
C GLU A 303 1.25 18.09 -24.81
N LEU A 304 1.07 18.82 -23.70
CA LEU A 304 0.16 18.46 -22.61
C LEU A 304 -0.94 19.51 -22.49
N LYS A 305 -2.21 19.06 -22.37
CA LYS A 305 -3.39 19.92 -22.23
C LYS A 305 -4.33 19.41 -21.14
N LYS A 306 -4.76 20.31 -20.23
CA LYS A 306 -5.84 20.08 -19.25
C LYS A 306 -6.67 21.36 -19.14
N GLY A 307 -7.84 21.41 -19.79
CA GLY A 307 -8.66 22.62 -19.85
C GLY A 307 -7.87 23.82 -20.40
N PRO A 308 -7.73 24.94 -19.65
CA PRO A 308 -6.94 26.10 -20.07
C PRO A 308 -5.42 25.92 -19.90
N ASN A 309 -4.97 24.88 -19.18
CA ASN A 309 -3.57 24.64 -18.90
C ASN A 309 -2.91 23.92 -20.09
N TRP A 310 -1.82 24.51 -20.57
CA TRP A 310 -1.04 23.99 -21.69
C TRP A 310 0.45 24.08 -21.36
N THR A 311 1.20 23.03 -21.68
CA THR A 311 2.66 22.99 -21.61
C THR A 311 3.22 22.06 -22.67
N THR A 312 4.52 22.16 -22.91
CA THR A 312 5.26 21.27 -23.80
C THR A 312 6.54 20.78 -23.14
N VAL A 313 6.87 19.53 -23.43
CA VAL A 313 8.10 18.87 -22.99
C VAL A 313 8.87 18.42 -24.24
N THR A 314 10.04 19.02 -24.49
CA THR A 314 10.90 18.64 -25.63
C THR A 314 12.08 17.82 -25.14
N ILE A 315 12.26 16.61 -25.68
CA ILE A 315 13.37 15.72 -25.31
C ILE A 315 14.72 16.44 -25.52
N GLY A 316 15.60 16.34 -24.52
CA GLY A 316 16.93 16.93 -24.55
C GLY A 316 17.00 18.43 -24.27
N LYS A 317 15.89 19.10 -23.93
CA LYS A 317 15.87 20.53 -23.57
C LYS A 317 15.36 20.75 -22.15
N ASP A 318 16.21 21.24 -21.25
CA ASP A 318 15.84 21.71 -19.91
C ASP A 318 15.17 23.09 -19.99
N ALA A 319 13.98 23.13 -20.57
CA ALA A 319 13.21 24.34 -20.82
C ALA A 319 11.72 24.00 -20.79
N TYR A 320 11.05 24.33 -19.68
CA TYR A 320 9.67 23.96 -19.42
C TYR A 320 8.77 25.18 -19.31
N PHE A 321 7.55 25.05 -19.84
CA PHE A 321 6.59 26.15 -19.91
C PHE A 321 5.51 25.99 -18.85
N PHE A 322 5.17 27.08 -18.16
CA PHE A 322 3.99 27.14 -17.31
C PHE A 322 3.14 28.35 -17.72
N ALA A 323 1.84 28.15 -17.95
CA ALA A 323 0.88 29.22 -18.24
C ALA A 323 1.32 30.25 -19.30
N ARG A 324 2.03 29.81 -20.36
CA ARG A 324 2.58 30.66 -21.44
C ARG A 324 3.63 31.70 -21.01
N MET A 325 4.28 31.50 -19.86
CA MET A 325 5.42 32.28 -19.41
C MET A 325 6.71 31.87 -20.13
N ALA A 326 7.77 32.68 -19.95
CA ALA A 326 9.11 32.32 -20.42
C ALA A 326 9.54 30.95 -19.84
N PRO A 327 10.19 30.09 -20.64
CA PRO A 327 10.55 28.76 -20.18
C PRO A 327 11.57 28.83 -19.05
N MET A 328 11.42 27.96 -18.07
CA MET A 328 12.32 27.83 -16.93
C MET A 328 13.02 26.46 -16.92
N PRO A 329 14.29 26.40 -16.51
CA PRO A 329 14.97 25.13 -16.27
C PRO A 329 14.46 24.51 -14.97
N LEU A 330 14.39 23.18 -14.95
CA LEU A 330 14.07 22.38 -13.75
C LEU A 330 15.28 21.60 -13.24
N GLY A 331 16.44 21.73 -13.88
CA GLY A 331 17.70 21.12 -13.47
C GLY A 331 18.02 19.80 -14.17
N ALA A 332 17.11 19.30 -15.01
CA ALA A 332 17.35 18.19 -15.92
C ALA A 332 16.46 18.29 -17.17
N ALA A 333 17.01 17.90 -18.31
CA ALA A 333 16.26 17.80 -19.56
C ALA A 333 15.40 16.53 -19.58
N PRO A 334 14.27 16.52 -20.29
CA PRO A 334 13.50 15.30 -20.50
C PRO A 334 14.31 14.30 -21.30
N VAL A 335 14.19 13.01 -20.97
CA VAL A 335 14.92 11.92 -21.64
C VAL A 335 13.96 10.85 -22.14
N LEU A 336 14.37 10.14 -23.17
CA LEU A 336 13.63 8.98 -23.68
C LEU A 336 14.33 7.71 -23.20
N VAL A 337 13.64 6.89 -22.40
CA VAL A 337 14.12 5.60 -21.90
C VAL A 337 13.13 4.54 -22.37
N GLU A 338 13.60 3.54 -23.13
CA GLU A 338 12.77 2.44 -23.63
C GLU A 338 11.45 2.91 -24.29
N SER A 339 11.53 3.95 -25.13
CA SER A 339 10.38 4.58 -25.81
C SER A 339 9.40 5.34 -24.90
N SER A 340 9.73 5.53 -23.64
CA SER A 340 8.96 6.33 -22.68
C SER A 340 9.68 7.64 -22.35
N ALA A 341 8.94 8.75 -22.34
CA ALA A 341 9.48 10.05 -21.96
C ALA A 341 9.49 10.20 -20.44
N TYR A 342 10.64 10.62 -19.90
CA TYR A 342 10.84 10.91 -18.49
C TYR A 342 11.17 12.38 -18.29
N VAL A 343 10.65 12.96 -17.21
CA VAL A 343 10.85 14.35 -16.80
C VAL A 343 11.36 14.42 -15.36
N PRO A 344 12.00 15.52 -14.95
CA PRO A 344 12.42 15.71 -13.56
C PRO A 344 11.21 15.78 -12.64
N LEU A 345 11.38 15.32 -11.39
CA LEU A 345 10.34 15.31 -10.37
C LEU A 345 9.68 16.68 -10.17
N LYS A 346 10.48 17.75 -10.21
CA LYS A 346 10.02 19.14 -10.11
C LYS A 346 9.01 19.55 -11.18
N PHE A 347 8.92 18.82 -12.29
CA PHE A 347 7.90 19.07 -13.32
C PHE A 347 6.49 18.96 -12.74
N VAL A 348 6.28 18.07 -11.77
CA VAL A 348 4.98 17.86 -11.09
C VAL A 348 4.58 19.09 -10.30
N THR A 349 5.46 19.57 -9.44
CA THR A 349 5.19 20.71 -8.55
C THR A 349 5.18 22.03 -9.31
N ASP A 350 6.15 22.22 -10.20
CA ASP A 350 6.43 23.54 -10.77
C ASP A 350 5.62 23.79 -12.04
N ILE A 351 5.31 22.74 -12.81
CA ILE A 351 4.57 22.86 -14.08
C ILE A 351 3.15 22.32 -13.96
N LEU A 352 2.96 21.10 -13.45
CA LEU A 352 1.62 20.50 -13.33
C LEU A 352 0.82 21.02 -12.13
N LYS A 353 1.47 21.72 -11.19
CA LYS A 353 0.87 22.28 -9.97
C LYS A 353 0.17 21.22 -9.11
N ALA A 354 0.75 20.02 -9.07
CA ALA A 354 0.34 18.96 -8.15
C ALA A 354 1.27 18.94 -6.93
N ASP A 355 0.71 18.54 -5.80
CA ASP A 355 1.39 18.37 -4.52
C ASP A 355 2.23 17.08 -4.53
N LEU A 356 3.31 17.05 -3.76
CA LEU A 356 4.23 15.93 -3.71
C LEU A 356 4.69 15.63 -2.28
N LYS A 357 4.67 14.34 -1.93
CA LYS A 357 5.19 13.81 -0.66
C LYS A 357 6.08 12.61 -0.93
N GLU A 358 7.31 12.64 -0.44
CA GLU A 358 8.21 11.48 -0.49
C GLU A 358 8.09 10.69 0.81
N GLU A 359 7.73 9.40 0.73
CA GLU A 359 7.60 8.51 1.88
C GLU A 359 8.24 7.16 1.55
N ASN A 360 9.17 6.71 2.40
CA ASN A 360 9.73 5.36 2.35
C ASN A 360 10.32 4.92 0.98
N GLY A 361 10.77 5.87 0.16
CA GLY A 361 11.32 5.62 -1.18
C GLY A 361 10.28 5.59 -2.31
N SER A 362 9.03 5.92 -2.00
CA SER A 362 7.92 6.14 -2.93
C SER A 362 7.56 7.64 -2.97
N ILE A 363 6.94 8.05 -4.07
CA ILE A 363 6.55 9.45 -4.31
C ILE A 363 5.03 9.49 -4.44
N VAL A 364 4.35 10.09 -3.47
CA VAL A 364 2.92 10.34 -3.51
C VAL A 364 2.69 11.68 -4.19
N ILE A 365 1.89 11.69 -5.26
CA ILE A 365 1.48 12.88 -5.99
C ILE A 365 -0.01 13.08 -5.74
N SER A 366 -0.42 14.28 -5.34
CA SER A 366 -1.83 14.62 -5.08
C SER A 366 -2.24 15.92 -5.80
N TRP A 367 -3.49 16.01 -6.22
CA TRP A 367 -4.03 17.18 -6.95
C TRP A 367 -5.50 17.37 -6.62
N SER A 368 -5.99 18.60 -6.80
CA SER A 368 -7.39 19.00 -6.63
C SER A 368 -8.08 19.20 -7.97
#